data_AF-A0A7R9P8C2-F1
#
_entry.id   AF-A0A7R9P8C2-F1
#
_cell.length_a   1.000
_cell.length_b   1.000
_cell.length_c   1.000
_cell.angle_alpha   90.00
_cell.angle_beta   90.00
_cell.angle_gamma   90.00
#
_symmetry.space_group_name_H-M   'P 1'
#
loop_
_entity.id
_entity.type
_entity.pdbx_description
1 polymer ?
#
loop_
_entity_poly.entity_id
_entity_poly.type
_entity_poly.pdbx_seq_one_letter_code
_entity_poly.pdbx_strand_id
1 'polypeptide(L)'
;MTARFYWCLGLVMLSTLIYAERPFYIKCQDSTECGVGRCCSIAGNRYSVPACGALQEVGGSCRPDGHRTYNMSLTYPDGATVNFTNIYYLFCACAPGLECDRVTSSCQEVDELLDDNYLIQ
;
A
#
# COMPACT_ATOMS: atom_id res chain seq x y z
N MET A 1 44.93 -25.68 36.24
CA MET A 1 45.04 -24.23 36.48
C MET A 1 45.93 -23.66 35.40
N THR A 2 45.58 -22.77 34.48
CA THR A 2 44.36 -22.04 34.10
C THR A 2 44.58 -21.67 32.63
N ALA A 3 43.90 -22.33 31.68
CA ALA A 3 43.87 -21.89 30.29
C ALA A 3 42.94 -20.68 30.22
N ARG A 4 43.54 -19.50 30.41
CA ARG A 4 42.85 -18.22 30.54
C ARG A 4 42.38 -17.72 29.17
N PHE A 5 41.06 -17.69 29.01
CA PHE A 5 40.32 -16.46 28.72
C PHE A 5 40.69 -15.65 27.45
N TYR A 6 40.79 -16.27 26.27
CA TYR A 6 40.91 -15.46 25.02
C TYR A 6 40.18 -16.01 23.79
N TRP A 7 39.01 -16.65 23.95
CA TRP A 7 38.17 -17.06 22.80
C TRP A 7 36.68 -16.72 22.97
N CYS A 8 36.36 -15.49 23.39
CA CYS A 8 34.98 -14.97 23.30
C CYS A 8 34.89 -13.55 22.73
N LEU A 9 35.96 -13.04 22.09
CA LEU A 9 35.97 -11.70 21.48
C LEU A 9 36.15 -11.76 19.96
N GLY A 10 35.60 -12.79 19.30
CA GLY A 10 35.84 -13.04 17.88
C GLY A 10 34.65 -12.83 16.93
N LEU A 11 33.40 -12.92 17.38
CA LEU A 11 32.24 -12.99 16.47
C LEU A 11 31.00 -12.30 17.05
N VAL A 12 31.12 -11.00 17.33
CA VAL A 12 29.95 -10.12 17.27
C VAL A 12 30.21 -9.12 16.14
N MET A 13 30.36 -9.65 14.92
CA MET A 13 30.09 -8.88 13.71
C MET A 13 28.58 -8.64 13.71
N LEU A 14 28.18 -7.59 14.43
CA LEU A 14 26.85 -7.04 14.43
C LEU A 14 26.49 -6.80 12.96
N SER A 15 25.61 -7.61 12.41
CA SER A 15 25.01 -7.39 11.10
C SER A 15 24.26 -6.06 11.17
N THR A 16 24.93 -4.97 10.79
CA THR A 16 24.25 -3.73 10.45
C THR A 16 23.46 -4.02 9.19
N LEU A 17 22.22 -4.47 9.36
CA LEU A 17 21.23 -4.34 8.32
C LEU A 17 21.23 -2.85 7.98
N ILE A 18 21.73 -2.52 6.79
CA ILE A 18 21.54 -1.20 6.20
C ILE A 18 20.04 -1.13 5.91
N TYR A 19 19.25 -0.82 6.93
CA TYR A 19 17.90 -0.34 6.71
C TYR A 19 18.10 0.99 6.01
N ALA A 20 17.75 1.04 4.72
CA ALA A 20 17.57 2.31 4.06
C ALA A 20 16.54 3.08 4.91
N GLU A 21 17.00 4.07 5.67
CA GLU A 21 16.11 4.83 6.54
C GLU A 21 15.09 5.51 5.63
N ARG A 22 13.83 5.08 5.76
CA ARG A 22 12.74 5.70 5.02
C ARG A 22 12.53 7.10 5.59
N PRO A 23 12.23 8.11 4.74
CA PRO A 23 11.89 9.44 5.25
C PRO A 23 10.68 9.38 6.20
N PHE A 24 10.70 10.16 7.28
CA PHE A 24 9.68 10.13 8.35
C PHE A 24 8.25 10.49 7.88
N TYR A 25 8.15 11.19 6.75
CA TYR A 25 6.87 11.55 6.15
C TYR A 25 6.23 10.36 5.43
N ILE A 26 6.99 9.38 4.94
CA ILE A 26 6.46 8.16 4.32
C ILE A 26 5.76 7.31 5.39
N LYS A 27 4.44 7.14 5.27
CA LYS A 27 3.65 6.41 6.26
C LYS A 27 3.57 4.91 5.97
N CYS A 28 3.56 4.52 4.71
CA CYS A 28 3.60 3.12 4.28
C CYS A 28 4.39 2.99 2.97
N GLN A 29 5.07 1.85 2.77
CA GLN A 29 5.67 1.46 1.49
C GLN A 29 4.93 0.28 0.85
N ASP A 30 4.22 -0.49 1.67
CA ASP A 30 3.40 -1.63 1.26
C ASP A 30 2.05 -1.66 1.99
N SER A 31 1.00 -2.17 1.34
CA SER A 31 -0.33 -2.31 1.96
C SER A 31 -0.35 -3.25 3.16
N THR A 32 0.59 -4.20 3.24
CA THR A 32 0.75 -5.09 4.41
C THR A 32 1.12 -4.34 5.70
N GLU A 33 1.63 -3.09 5.60
CA GLU A 33 1.91 -2.24 6.77
C GLU A 33 0.65 -1.62 7.39
N CYS A 34 -0.49 -1.59 6.67
CA CYS A 34 -1.66 -0.81 7.06
C CYS A 34 -2.68 -1.55 7.93
N GLY A 35 -2.53 -2.87 8.11
CA GLY A 35 -3.46 -3.72 8.86
C GLY A 35 -4.68 -4.18 8.04
N VAL A 36 -5.52 -5.01 8.66
CA VAL A 36 -6.70 -5.62 8.02
C VAL A 36 -7.75 -4.55 7.65
N GLY A 37 -8.37 -4.69 6.47
CA GLY A 37 -9.39 -3.76 5.98
C GLY A 37 -8.84 -2.39 5.58
N ARG A 38 -7.52 -2.28 5.42
CA ARG A 38 -6.82 -1.05 5.10
C ARG A 38 -5.81 -1.29 3.99
N CYS A 39 -5.44 -0.24 3.27
CA CYS A 39 -4.47 -0.32 2.19
C CYS A 39 -3.51 0.88 2.23
N CYS A 40 -2.33 0.72 1.63
CA CYS A 40 -1.44 1.85 1.37
C CYS A 40 -1.81 2.46 0.03
N SER A 41 -2.19 3.74 0.00
CA SER A 41 -2.61 4.43 -1.22
C SER A 41 -1.84 5.74 -1.42
N ILE A 42 -1.65 6.13 -2.68
CA ILE A 42 -0.96 7.36 -3.06
C ILE A 42 -1.84 8.23 -3.96
N ALA A 43 -1.88 9.54 -3.69
CA ALA A 43 -2.59 10.50 -4.53
C ALA A 43 -1.85 10.79 -5.85
N GLY A 44 -2.56 11.29 -6.86
CA GLY A 44 -1.99 11.58 -8.19
C GLY A 44 -1.16 12.86 -8.31
N ASN A 45 -0.98 13.61 -7.22
CA ASN A 45 -0.23 14.87 -7.22
C ASN A 45 1.29 14.63 -7.17
N ARG A 46 2.07 15.59 -7.67
CA ARG A 46 3.53 15.53 -7.57
C ARG A 46 3.96 15.54 -6.09
N TYR A 47 4.91 14.67 -5.76
CA TYR A 47 5.40 14.48 -4.38
C TYR A 47 4.32 14.05 -3.39
N SER A 48 3.26 13.40 -3.87
CA SER A 48 2.30 12.74 -3.00
C SER A 48 3.01 11.74 -2.09
N VAL A 49 2.56 11.71 -0.85
CA VAL A 49 3.08 10.84 0.19
C VAL A 49 2.02 9.78 0.46
N PRO A 50 2.34 8.49 0.32
CA PRO A 50 1.37 7.45 0.56
C PRO A 50 0.98 7.36 2.03
N ALA A 51 -0.28 7.01 2.25
CA ALA A 51 -0.86 6.84 3.57
C ALA A 51 -1.80 5.64 3.61
N CYS A 52 -1.96 5.09 4.81
CA CYS A 52 -2.90 4.02 5.06
C CYS A 52 -4.34 4.54 5.08
N GLY A 53 -5.17 4.07 4.16
CA GLY A 53 -6.61 4.33 4.10
C GLY A 53 -7.43 3.08 4.39
N ALA A 54 -8.73 3.24 4.66
CA ALA A 54 -9.67 2.12 4.71
C ALA A 54 -10.04 1.66 3.29
N LEU A 55 -10.43 0.40 3.14
CA LEU A 55 -11.13 -0.06 1.94
C LEU A 55 -12.42 0.74 1.74
N GLN A 56 -12.84 0.90 0.49
CA GLN A 56 -14.03 1.69 0.16
C GLN A 56 -15.30 0.88 0.45
N GLU A 57 -16.23 1.51 1.15
CA GLU A 57 -17.55 0.94 1.47
C GLU A 57 -18.54 1.21 0.32
N VAL A 58 -19.77 0.70 0.44
CA VAL A 58 -20.85 0.93 -0.53
C VAL A 58 -21.04 2.44 -0.76
N GLY A 59 -21.13 2.86 -2.02
CA GLY A 59 -21.21 4.25 -2.45
C GLY A 59 -19.89 5.03 -2.38
N GLY A 60 -18.83 4.44 -1.80
CA GLY A 60 -17.49 5.02 -1.74
C GLY A 60 -16.87 5.19 -3.12
N SER A 61 -16.13 6.27 -3.33
CA SER A 61 -15.48 6.54 -4.62
C SER A 61 -14.41 5.50 -4.94
N CYS A 62 -14.46 4.97 -6.15
CA CYS A 62 -13.51 3.97 -6.61
C CYS A 62 -13.08 4.25 -8.05
N ARG A 63 -12.03 3.54 -8.47
CA ARG A 63 -11.60 3.51 -9.87
C ARG A 63 -12.04 2.18 -10.48
N PRO A 64 -12.58 2.13 -11.70
CA PRO A 64 -12.99 0.89 -12.39
C PRO A 64 -11.92 -0.21 -12.51
N ASP A 65 -10.63 0.12 -12.33
CA ASP A 65 -9.49 -0.82 -12.25
C ASP A 65 -8.71 -0.67 -10.93
N GLY A 66 -9.34 -0.06 -9.92
CA GLY A 66 -8.75 0.32 -8.65
C GLY A 66 -8.44 -0.85 -7.72
N HIS A 67 -8.80 -2.08 -8.10
CA HIS A 67 -8.36 -3.30 -7.40
C HIS A 67 -6.87 -3.59 -7.65
N ARG A 68 -6.27 -3.01 -8.70
CA ARG A 68 -4.88 -3.25 -9.05
C ARG A 68 -3.94 -2.45 -8.14
N THR A 69 -2.95 -3.15 -7.62
CA THR A 69 -1.82 -2.54 -6.94
C THR A 69 -0.68 -2.25 -7.90
N TYR A 70 0.15 -1.29 -7.52
CA TYR A 70 1.27 -0.82 -8.32
C TYR A 70 2.57 -0.91 -7.52
N ASN A 71 3.64 -1.23 -8.23
CA ASN A 71 5.00 -1.10 -7.74
C ASN A 71 5.64 0.09 -8.45
N MET A 72 6.25 1.00 -7.70
CA MET A 72 6.86 2.20 -8.28
C MET A 72 8.03 2.69 -7.42
N SER A 73 8.98 3.37 -8.05
CA SER A 73 10.05 4.08 -7.35
C SER A 73 9.84 5.57 -7.54
N LEU A 74 9.78 6.33 -6.45
CA LEU A 74 9.63 7.79 -6.50
C LEU A 74 10.82 8.47 -5.83
N THR A 75 11.32 9.52 -6.48
CA THR A 75 12.31 10.42 -5.92
C THR A 75 11.62 11.69 -5.42
N TYR A 76 11.84 12.02 -4.17
CA TYR A 76 11.27 13.19 -3.48
C TYR A 76 12.23 14.40 -3.55
N PRO A 77 11.75 15.63 -3.25
CA PRO A 77 12.55 16.85 -3.38
C PRO A 77 13.80 16.91 -2.49
N ASP A 78 13.81 16.14 -1.40
CA ASP A 78 14.95 15.98 -0.49
C ASP A 78 16.03 15.03 -1.04
N GLY A 79 15.82 14.47 -2.23
CA GLY A 79 16.70 13.50 -2.87
C GLY A 79 16.44 12.07 -2.43
N ALA A 80 15.54 11.83 -1.47
CA ALA A 80 15.19 10.48 -1.06
C ALA A 80 14.50 9.74 -2.20
N THR A 81 14.95 8.50 -2.46
CA THR A 81 14.29 7.61 -3.43
C THR A 81 13.71 6.43 -2.68
N VAL A 82 12.41 6.21 -2.86
CA VAL A 82 11.65 5.21 -2.10
C VAL A 82 10.97 4.27 -3.07
N ASN A 83 11.13 2.97 -2.84
CA ASN A 83 10.44 1.93 -3.58
C ASN A 83 9.15 1.57 -2.84
N PHE A 84 8.04 1.65 -3.57
CA PHE A 84 6.72 1.26 -3.11
C PHE A 84 6.32 -0.05 -3.77
N THR A 85 5.72 -0.94 -3.01
CA THR A 85 5.20 -2.23 -3.48
C THR A 85 3.76 -2.41 -3.04
N ASN A 86 2.94 -3.05 -3.86
CA ASN A 86 1.54 -3.36 -3.52
C ASN A 86 0.72 -2.15 -3.04
N ILE A 87 0.96 -0.95 -3.61
CA ILE A 87 0.23 0.26 -3.24
C ILE A 87 -0.91 0.55 -4.22
N TYR A 88 -1.96 1.19 -3.73
CA TYR A 88 -3.11 1.61 -4.52
C TYR A 88 -2.94 3.05 -5.03
N TYR A 89 -3.55 3.34 -6.18
CA TYR A 89 -3.53 4.68 -6.76
C TYR A 89 -4.87 5.39 -6.53
N LEU A 90 -4.82 6.60 -5.97
CA LEU A 90 -5.93 7.47 -5.56
C LEU A 90 -6.80 6.94 -4.41
N PHE A 91 -7.35 5.74 -4.54
CA PHE A 91 -8.27 5.14 -3.58
C PHE A 91 -7.82 3.71 -3.26
N CYS A 92 -8.14 3.23 -2.06
CA CYS A 92 -8.10 1.79 -1.80
C CYS A 92 -9.13 1.04 -2.66
N ALA A 93 -8.97 -0.27 -2.78
CA ALA A 93 -10.00 -1.12 -3.36
C ALA A 93 -11.32 -1.02 -2.59
N CYS A 94 -12.42 -1.42 -3.25
CA CYS A 94 -13.67 -1.68 -2.56
C CYS A 94 -13.50 -2.81 -1.54
N ALA A 95 -14.32 -2.78 -0.49
CA ALA A 95 -14.38 -3.84 0.51
C ALA A 95 -14.76 -5.19 -0.13
N PRO A 96 -14.42 -6.33 0.49
CA PRO A 96 -14.78 -7.64 -0.04
C PRO A 96 -16.29 -7.77 -0.33
N GLY A 97 -16.63 -8.29 -1.51
CA GLY A 97 -18.02 -8.42 -1.97
C GLY A 97 -18.57 -7.22 -2.74
N LEU A 98 -17.78 -6.14 -2.85
CA LEU A 98 -18.14 -4.96 -3.62
C LEU A 98 -17.30 -4.86 -4.89
N GLU A 99 -17.89 -4.35 -5.96
CA GLU A 99 -17.21 -4.04 -7.22
C GLU A 99 -17.37 -2.55 -7.56
N CYS A 100 -16.38 -2.01 -8.27
CA CYS A 100 -16.43 -0.62 -8.67
C CYS A 100 -17.31 -0.46 -9.91
N ASP A 101 -18.45 0.20 -9.76
CA ASP A 101 -19.32 0.51 -10.88
C ASP A 101 -18.62 1.46 -11.85
N ARG A 102 -18.66 1.13 -13.15
CA ARG A 102 -17.95 1.89 -14.18
C ARG A 102 -18.64 3.20 -14.52
N VAL A 103 -19.95 3.28 -14.30
CA VAL A 103 -20.77 4.43 -14.70
C VAL A 103 -20.72 5.51 -13.62
N THR A 104 -20.93 5.12 -12.37
CA THR A 104 -20.99 6.01 -11.19
C THR A 104 -19.63 6.21 -10.52
N SER A 105 -18.63 5.37 -10.81
CA SER A 105 -17.32 5.36 -10.12
C SER A 105 -17.46 5.21 -8.61
N SER A 106 -18.41 4.37 -8.19
CA SER A 106 -18.70 4.07 -6.79
C SER A 106 -18.73 2.56 -6.53
N CYS A 107 -18.38 2.14 -5.32
CA CYS A 107 -18.44 0.73 -4.94
C CYS A 107 -19.90 0.30 -4.74
N GLN A 108 -20.31 -0.78 -5.39
CA GLN A 108 -21.66 -1.34 -5.31
C GLN A 108 -21.61 -2.83 -5.05
N GLU A 109 -22.73 -3.39 -4.60
CA GLU A 109 -22.87 -4.84 -4.49
C GLU A 109 -22.93 -5.46 -5.89
N VAL A 110 -22.32 -6.63 -6.06
CA VAL A 110 -22.21 -7.30 -7.37
C VAL A 110 -23.59 -7.62 -7.96
N ASP A 111 -24.58 -7.92 -7.10
CA ASP A 111 -25.94 -8.25 -7.53
C ASP A 111 -26.65 -7.02 -8.16
N GLU A 112 -26.43 -5.81 -7.63
CA GLU A 112 -27.01 -4.57 -8.17
C GLU A 112 -26.44 -4.23 -9.57
N LEU A 113 -25.15 -4.49 -9.80
CA LEU A 113 -24.48 -4.26 -11.09
C LEU A 113 -24.98 -5.17 -12.21
N LEU A 114 -25.44 -6.38 -11.87
CA LEU A 114 -25.98 -7.34 -12.82
C LEU A 114 -27.38 -6.94 -13.27
N ASP A 115 -28.20 -6.43 -12.36
CA ASP A 115 -29.55 -5.94 -12.66
C ASP A 115 -29.50 -4.68 -13.55
N ASP A 116 -28.60 -3.74 -13.25
CA ASP A 116 -28.43 -2.54 -14.09
C ASP A 116 -27.97 -2.91 -15.51
N ASN A 117 -27.01 -3.82 -15.69
CA ASN A 117 -26.59 -4.27 -17.03
C ASN A 117 -27.65 -5.09 -17.78
N TYR A 118 -28.58 -5.72 -17.08
CA TYR A 118 -29.69 -6.47 -17.68
C TYR A 118 -30.80 -5.53 -18.21
N LEU A 119 -31.00 -4.37 -17.58
CA LEU A 119 -32.02 -3.37 -17.98
C LEU A 119 -31.61 -2.47 -19.15
N ILE A 120 -30.37 -2.58 -19.64
CA ILE A 120 -29.82 -1.82 -20.79
C ILE A 120 -29.58 -2.69 -22.03
N GLN A 121 -29.97 -3.97 -22.02
CA GLN A 121 -30.05 -4.85 -23.21
C GLN A 121 -31.44 -4.85 -23.84
#